data_AF-A0A4D6L1R9-F1
#
_entry.id   AF-A0A4D6L1R9-F1
#
_cell.length_a   1.000
_cell.length_b   1.000
_cell.length_c   1.000
_cell.angle_alpha   90.00
_cell.angle_beta   90.00
_cell.angle_gamma   90.00
#
_symmetry.space_group_name_H-M   'P 1'
#
loop_
_entity.id
_entity.type
_entity.pdbx_description
1 polymer ?
#
loop_
_entity_poly.entity_id
_entity_poly.type
_entity_poly.pdbx_seq_one_letter_code
_entity_poly.pdbx_strand_id
1 'polypeptide(L)'
;MHKLGRGHRDKLQQFITITGAREAVIILNIEKFNISDKGEKAVFTRINDAWRRYKSFIKKKHFSKYSTLKDRLKHRPLFLSEAHFKQLLKYWNISTIQSISERNAANRAKQKYIHRMGPTSFARIHAELRTKKEVGEKVTQAEMFITTRQRREGRKGKELDEETHNAIVKKVVQQGHIHLHQPMIRS
;
A
#
# COMPACT_ATOMS: atom_id res chain seq x y z
N MET A 1 25.40 -12.98 -2.09
CA MET A 1 24.72 -13.22 -0.80
C MET A 1 24.35 -11.89 -0.15
N HIS A 2 23.10 -11.44 -0.24
CA HIS A 2 22.65 -10.22 0.45
C HIS A 2 22.10 -10.57 1.84
N LYS A 3 22.82 -10.17 2.88
CA LYS A 3 22.39 -10.30 4.28
C LYS A 3 21.20 -9.37 4.52
N LEU A 4 20.01 -9.95 4.77
CA LEU A 4 18.85 -9.20 5.25
C LEU A 4 19.15 -8.67 6.67
N GLY A 5 18.98 -7.36 6.87
CA GLY A 5 19.30 -6.67 8.12
C GLY A 5 18.56 -7.23 9.34
N ARG A 6 19.25 -7.27 10.49
CA ARG A 6 18.82 -7.88 11.77
C ARG A 6 17.40 -7.49 12.20
N GLY A 7 16.98 -6.23 12.00
CA GLY A 7 15.64 -5.75 12.36
C GLY A 7 14.46 -6.33 11.54
N HIS A 8 14.72 -6.99 10.41
CA HIS A 8 13.69 -7.73 9.65
C HIS A 8 13.52 -9.16 10.18
N ARG A 9 14.62 -9.81 10.62
CA ARG A 9 14.57 -11.14 11.24
C ARG A 9 13.82 -11.13 12.56
N ASP A 10 14.03 -10.13 13.41
CA ASP A 10 13.36 -10.08 14.72
C ASP A 10 11.85 -9.86 14.59
N LYS A 11 11.42 -9.09 13.58
CA LYS A 11 10.01 -8.90 13.24
C LYS A 11 9.38 -10.15 12.62
N LEU A 12 10.16 -10.97 11.91
CA LEU A 12 9.71 -12.26 11.38
C LEU A 12 9.64 -13.30 12.51
N GLN A 13 10.60 -13.31 13.44
CA GLN A 13 10.65 -14.27 14.55
C GLN A 13 9.54 -14.02 15.60
N GLN A 14 9.20 -12.76 15.88
CA GLN A 14 8.06 -12.40 16.74
C GLN A 14 6.70 -12.59 16.03
N PHE A 15 6.70 -12.74 14.70
CA PHE A 15 5.53 -12.95 13.84
C PHE A 15 5.29 -14.44 13.51
N ILE A 16 6.32 -15.28 13.67
CA ILE A 16 6.31 -16.74 13.57
C ILE A 16 5.59 -17.37 14.78
N THR A 17 5.77 -16.82 15.98
CA THR A 17 5.30 -17.45 17.23
C THR A 17 3.79 -17.36 17.50
N ILE A 18 3.02 -16.55 16.77
CA ILE A 18 1.60 -16.28 17.10
C ILE A 18 0.61 -17.17 16.35
N THR A 19 1.02 -18.00 15.37
CA THR A 19 0.05 -18.87 14.69
C THR A 19 0.74 -20.05 13.99
N GLY A 20 0.83 -21.20 14.67
CA GLY A 20 1.26 -22.47 14.06
C GLY A 20 0.42 -22.89 12.83
N ALA A 21 -0.79 -22.36 12.70
CA ALA A 21 -1.60 -22.51 11.48
C ALA A 21 -0.97 -21.89 10.23
N ARG A 22 -0.03 -20.93 10.36
CA ARG A 22 0.62 -20.26 9.23
C ARG A 22 1.74 -21.14 8.66
N GLU A 23 2.55 -21.71 9.53
CA GLU A 23 3.58 -22.69 9.15
C GLU A 23 2.93 -23.92 8.53
N ALA A 24 1.86 -24.45 9.13
CA ALA A 24 1.11 -25.56 8.57
C ALA A 24 0.54 -25.26 7.17
N VAL A 25 -0.06 -24.08 6.95
CA VAL A 25 -0.59 -23.70 5.63
C VAL A 25 0.54 -23.47 4.61
N ILE A 26 1.69 -22.97 5.03
CA ILE A 26 2.86 -22.80 4.16
C ILE A 26 3.41 -24.18 3.75
N ILE A 27 3.65 -25.06 4.73
CA ILE A 27 4.19 -26.41 4.51
C ILE A 27 3.26 -27.21 3.61
N LEU A 28 1.96 -27.26 3.93
CA LEU A 28 0.96 -27.96 3.12
C LEU A 28 0.86 -27.43 1.68
N ASN A 29 1.06 -26.12 1.47
CA ASN A 29 0.96 -25.52 0.15
C ASN A 29 2.25 -25.70 -0.68
N ILE A 30 3.41 -25.79 -0.03
CA ILE A 30 4.68 -26.11 -0.71
C ILE A 30 4.70 -27.59 -1.11
N GLU A 31 4.33 -28.49 -0.19
CA GLU A 31 4.27 -29.93 -0.44
C GLU A 31 3.23 -30.29 -1.51
N LYS A 32 2.04 -29.69 -1.46
CA LYS A 32 0.95 -30.01 -2.39
C LYS A 32 1.19 -29.52 -3.82
N PHE A 33 1.95 -28.44 -4.01
CA PHE A 33 2.10 -27.79 -5.32
C PHE A 33 3.52 -27.86 -5.91
N ASN A 34 4.43 -28.64 -5.30
CA ASN A 34 5.80 -28.89 -5.77
C ASN A 34 6.50 -27.61 -6.27
N ILE A 35 6.44 -26.56 -5.45
CA ILE A 35 6.81 -25.19 -5.85
C ILE A 35 8.33 -25.06 -5.88
N SER A 36 8.91 -24.73 -7.04
CA SER A 36 10.35 -24.43 -7.12
C SER A 36 10.75 -23.25 -6.22
N ASP A 37 12.00 -23.25 -5.75
CA ASP A 37 12.58 -22.17 -4.93
C ASP A 37 12.37 -20.77 -5.52
N LYS A 38 12.32 -20.66 -6.86
CA LYS A 38 12.06 -19.40 -7.58
C LYS A 38 10.62 -18.88 -7.37
N GLY A 39 9.64 -19.77 -7.17
CA GLY A 39 8.23 -19.44 -6.94
C GLY A 39 7.86 -19.20 -5.48
N GLU A 40 8.69 -19.69 -4.55
CA GLU A 40 8.47 -19.65 -3.11
C GLU A 40 8.18 -18.22 -2.61
N LYS A 41 9.00 -17.26 -3.01
CA LYS A 41 8.84 -15.83 -2.65
C LYS A 41 7.49 -15.26 -3.10
N ALA A 42 7.03 -15.62 -4.30
CA ALA A 42 5.76 -15.12 -4.83
C ALA A 42 4.57 -15.70 -4.05
N VAL A 43 4.66 -16.98 -3.68
CA VAL A 43 3.66 -17.67 -2.87
C VAL A 43 3.58 -17.07 -1.47
N PHE A 44 4.72 -16.89 -0.80
CA PHE A 44 4.78 -16.20 0.49
C PHE A 44 4.20 -14.80 0.45
N THR A 45 4.50 -14.04 -0.60
CA THR A 45 3.95 -12.69 -0.77
C THR A 45 2.42 -12.74 -0.82
N ARG A 46 1.85 -13.68 -1.59
CA ARG A 46 0.40 -13.86 -1.70
C ARG A 46 -0.24 -14.31 -0.40
N ILE A 47 0.34 -15.29 0.29
CA ILE A 47 -0.17 -15.78 1.59
C ILE A 47 -0.14 -14.65 2.62
N ASN A 48 0.96 -13.88 2.69
CA ASN A 48 1.08 -12.75 3.60
C ASN A 48 0.06 -11.65 3.32
N ASP A 49 -0.18 -11.35 2.05
CA ASP A 49 -1.20 -10.39 1.63
C ASP A 49 -2.62 -10.86 1.98
N ALA A 50 -2.94 -12.13 1.73
CA ALA A 50 -4.21 -12.74 2.11
C ALA A 50 -4.42 -12.67 3.63
N TRP A 51 -3.40 -13.05 4.42
CA TRP A 51 -3.45 -12.97 5.88
C TRP A 51 -3.59 -11.54 6.40
N ARG A 52 -2.90 -10.56 5.80
CA ARG A 52 -3.04 -9.14 6.14
C ARG A 52 -4.48 -8.68 5.93
N ARG A 53 -5.08 -9.02 4.78
CA ARG A 53 -6.48 -8.68 4.45
C ARG A 53 -7.45 -9.36 5.41
N TYR A 54 -7.24 -10.65 5.69
CA TYR A 54 -8.04 -11.42 6.63
C TYR A 54 -8.05 -10.77 8.02
N LYS A 55 -6.87 -10.52 8.61
CA LYS A 55 -6.77 -9.85 9.91
C LYS A 55 -7.42 -8.47 9.91
N SER A 56 -7.26 -7.70 8.84
CA SER A 56 -7.88 -6.38 8.70
C SER A 56 -9.41 -6.48 8.71
N PHE A 57 -9.96 -7.43 7.97
CA PHE A 57 -11.40 -7.70 7.94
C PHE A 57 -11.94 -8.08 9.33
N ILE A 58 -11.30 -9.05 10.00
CA ILE A 58 -11.72 -9.49 11.33
C ILE A 58 -11.63 -8.34 12.34
N LYS A 59 -10.52 -7.58 12.32
CA LYS A 59 -10.34 -6.43 13.22
C LYS A 59 -11.46 -5.41 13.02
N LYS A 60 -11.76 -5.04 11.77
CA LYS A 60 -12.81 -4.06 11.46
C LYS A 60 -14.21 -4.51 11.91
N LYS A 61 -14.57 -5.76 11.65
CA LYS A 61 -15.93 -6.27 11.88
C LYS A 61 -16.18 -6.73 13.32
N HIS A 62 -15.17 -7.28 14.00
CA HIS A 62 -15.35 -7.98 15.27
C HIS A 62 -14.49 -7.44 16.42
N PHE A 63 -13.43 -6.67 16.16
CA PHE A 63 -12.62 -6.05 17.22
C PHE A 63 -13.03 -4.60 17.45
N SER A 64 -12.94 -3.77 16.42
CA SER A 64 -13.19 -2.33 16.51
C SER A 64 -14.66 -1.96 16.70
N LYS A 65 -15.59 -2.87 16.38
CA LYS A 65 -17.04 -2.65 16.52
C LYS A 65 -17.52 -2.73 17.98
N TYR A 66 -16.82 -3.49 18.82
CA TYR A 66 -17.23 -3.76 20.20
C TYR A 66 -16.18 -3.21 21.17
N SER A 67 -16.64 -2.57 22.24
CA SER A 67 -15.78 -1.92 23.24
C SER A 67 -15.15 -2.94 24.19
N THR A 68 -15.94 -3.88 24.72
CA THR A 68 -15.49 -4.82 25.74
C THR A 68 -14.96 -6.13 25.17
N LEU A 69 -14.06 -6.79 25.91
CA LEU A 69 -13.55 -8.12 25.55
C LEU A 69 -14.67 -9.17 25.51
N LYS A 70 -15.61 -9.08 26.45
CA LYS A 70 -16.75 -10.00 26.57
C LYS A 70 -17.65 -9.93 25.33
N ASP A 71 -17.97 -8.72 24.87
CA ASP A 71 -18.79 -8.52 23.67
C ASP A 71 -18.07 -8.99 22.40
N ARG A 72 -16.76 -8.73 22.30
CA ARG A 72 -15.94 -9.24 21.18
C ARG A 72 -16.01 -10.75 21.09
N LEU A 73 -15.84 -11.46 22.22
CA LEU A 73 -15.92 -12.92 22.27
C LEU A 73 -17.32 -13.45 21.93
N LYS A 74 -18.38 -12.80 22.43
CA LYS A 74 -19.77 -13.15 22.09
C LYS A 74 -20.05 -13.03 20.58
N HIS A 75 -19.47 -12.02 19.93
CA HIS A 75 -19.61 -11.77 18.50
C HIS A 75 -18.46 -12.32 17.65
N ARG A 76 -17.81 -13.39 18.11
CA ARG A 76 -16.81 -14.12 17.33
C ARG A 76 -17.41 -14.62 16.00
N PRO A 77 -16.71 -14.48 14.87
CA PRO A 77 -17.16 -15.08 13.61
C PRO A 77 -17.14 -16.61 13.67
N LEU A 78 -18.21 -17.25 13.19
CA LEU A 78 -18.42 -18.71 13.29
C LEU A 78 -17.32 -19.54 12.61
N PHE A 79 -16.78 -19.06 11.48
CA PHE A 79 -15.71 -19.72 10.73
C PHE A 79 -14.33 -19.65 11.41
N LEU A 80 -14.21 -18.93 12.54
CA LEU A 80 -12.95 -18.77 13.25
C LEU A 80 -13.03 -19.45 14.61
N SER A 81 -12.10 -20.37 14.88
CA SER A 81 -12.02 -21.05 16.18
C SER A 81 -11.83 -20.04 17.33
N GLU A 82 -12.38 -20.36 18.50
CA GLU A 82 -12.32 -19.47 19.65
C GLU A 82 -10.88 -19.26 20.12
N ALA A 83 -10.07 -20.32 20.09
CA ALA A 83 -8.65 -20.26 20.42
C ALA A 83 -7.90 -19.27 19.49
N HIS A 84 -8.09 -19.38 18.17
CA HIS A 84 -7.46 -18.44 17.22
C HIS A 84 -7.97 -17.02 17.39
N PHE A 85 -9.26 -16.84 17.68
CA PHE A 85 -9.81 -15.52 17.92
C PHE A 85 -9.22 -14.88 19.19
N LYS A 86 -9.13 -15.63 20.30
CA LYS A 86 -8.46 -15.17 21.54
C LYS A 86 -7.00 -14.77 21.30
N GLN A 87 -6.26 -15.53 20.49
CA GLN A 87 -4.89 -15.19 20.10
C GLN A 87 -4.82 -13.84 19.34
N LEU A 88 -5.76 -13.59 18.41
CA LEU A 88 -5.84 -12.31 17.70
C LEU A 88 -6.17 -11.14 18.63
N LEU A 89 -7.09 -11.34 19.59
CA LEU A 89 -7.43 -10.33 20.59
C LEU A 89 -6.20 -9.98 21.46
N LYS A 90 -5.48 -11.00 21.93
CA LYS A 90 -4.22 -10.81 22.67
C LYS A 90 -3.22 -10.02 21.83
N TYR A 91 -3.01 -10.43 20.58
CA TYR A 91 -2.08 -9.75 19.66
C TYR A 91 -2.41 -8.26 19.46
N TRP A 92 -3.67 -7.90 19.26
CA TRP A 92 -4.07 -6.49 19.07
C TRP A 92 -4.02 -5.64 20.33
N ASN A 93 -4.00 -6.27 21.51
CA ASN A 93 -3.85 -5.60 22.80
C ASN A 93 -2.38 -5.46 23.24
N ILE A 94 -1.41 -5.97 22.47
CA ILE A 94 0.01 -5.74 22.74
C ILE A 94 0.32 -4.25 22.49
N SER A 95 0.88 -3.57 23.49
CA SER A 95 1.19 -2.13 23.44
C SER A 95 2.06 -1.74 22.24
N THR A 96 3.09 -2.54 21.93
CA THR A 96 3.97 -2.30 20.77
C THR A 96 3.20 -2.35 19.45
N ILE A 97 2.24 -3.28 19.32
CA ILE A 97 1.40 -3.41 18.12
C ILE A 97 0.41 -2.25 18.00
N GLN A 98 -0.15 -1.78 19.10
CA GLN A 98 -1.02 -0.60 19.13
C GLN A 98 -0.25 0.65 18.70
N SER A 99 0.91 0.90 19.30
CA SER A 99 1.79 2.02 18.94
C SER A 99 2.19 2.00 17.46
N ILE A 100 2.52 0.83 16.91
CA ILE A 100 2.79 0.67 15.48
C ILE A 100 1.56 0.99 14.64
N SER A 101 0.39 0.49 15.04
CA SER A 101 -0.87 0.73 14.34
C SER A 101 -1.24 2.21 14.30
N GLU A 102 -1.12 2.91 15.43
CA GLU A 102 -1.41 4.34 15.57
C GLU A 102 -0.48 5.19 14.73
N ARG A 103 0.83 4.94 14.81
CA ARG A 103 1.84 5.63 13.98
C ARG A 103 1.57 5.43 12.50
N ASN A 104 1.22 4.21 12.08
CA ASN A 104 0.90 3.92 10.69
C ASN A 104 -0.39 4.63 10.24
N ALA A 105 -1.41 4.72 11.09
CA ALA A 105 -2.63 5.47 10.81
C ALA A 105 -2.34 6.97 10.67
N ALA A 106 -1.56 7.55 11.59
CA ALA A 106 -1.13 8.94 11.52
C ALA A 106 -0.31 9.23 10.27
N ASN A 107 0.64 8.36 9.92
CA ASN A 107 1.44 8.50 8.70
C ASN A 107 0.57 8.40 7.44
N ARG A 108 -0.42 7.51 7.43
CA ARG A 108 -1.36 7.38 6.30
C ARG A 108 -2.24 8.62 6.18
N ALA A 109 -2.70 9.21 7.29
CA ALA A 109 -3.50 10.44 7.27
C ALA A 109 -2.71 11.65 6.73
N LYS A 110 -1.39 11.67 6.90
CA LYS A 110 -0.50 12.71 6.36
C LYS A 110 -0.20 12.55 4.86
N GLN A 111 -0.59 11.43 4.23
CA GLN A 111 -0.32 11.23 2.80
C GLN A 111 -1.24 12.10 1.95
N LYS A 112 -0.63 13.01 1.19
CA LYS A 112 -1.29 13.93 0.25
C LYS A 112 -0.98 13.56 -1.20
N TYR A 113 -1.78 14.03 -2.14
CA TYR A 113 -1.51 13.94 -3.59
C TYR A 113 -1.33 12.51 -4.12
N ILE A 114 -2.23 11.60 -3.70
CA ILE A 114 -2.15 10.17 -4.04
C ILE A 114 -2.29 9.98 -5.55
N HIS A 115 -1.34 9.26 -6.17
CA HIS A 115 -1.39 8.96 -7.60
C HIS A 115 -2.60 8.06 -7.96
N ARG A 116 -3.16 8.25 -9.15
CA ARG A 116 -4.42 7.61 -9.58
C ARG A 116 -4.26 6.57 -10.69
N MET A 117 -3.01 6.20 -10.97
CA MET A 117 -2.64 5.37 -12.12
C MET A 117 -2.82 3.87 -11.89
N GLY A 118 -3.22 3.47 -10.68
CA GLY A 118 -3.43 2.07 -10.35
C GLY A 118 -2.15 1.24 -10.55
N PRO A 119 -2.21 0.08 -11.20
CA PRO A 119 -1.04 -0.78 -11.46
C PRO A 119 -0.01 -0.19 -12.43
N THR A 120 -0.34 0.89 -13.15
CA THR A 120 0.58 1.50 -14.11
C THR A 120 1.74 2.17 -13.37
N SER A 121 2.96 1.73 -13.67
CA SER A 121 4.19 2.26 -13.07
C SER A 121 4.51 3.65 -13.60
N PHE A 122 5.27 4.44 -12.81
CA PHE A 122 5.78 5.73 -13.26
C PHE A 122 6.72 5.61 -14.46
N ALA A 123 7.50 4.53 -14.57
CA ALA A 123 8.37 4.30 -15.73
C ALA A 123 7.55 4.20 -17.03
N ARG A 124 6.42 3.49 -17.00
CA ARG A 124 5.54 3.38 -18.17
C ARG A 124 4.92 4.72 -18.55
N ILE A 125 4.47 5.50 -17.57
CA ILE A 125 3.89 6.83 -17.82
C ILE A 125 4.95 7.78 -18.37
N HIS A 126 6.16 7.73 -17.84
CA HIS A 126 7.28 8.52 -18.33
C HIS A 126 7.61 8.18 -19.80
N ALA A 127 7.61 6.90 -20.15
CA ALA A 127 7.78 6.47 -21.54
C ALA A 127 6.65 7.01 -22.45
N GLU A 128 5.38 6.90 -22.02
CA GLU A 128 4.22 7.44 -22.74
C GLU A 128 4.26 8.98 -22.92
N LEU A 129 4.86 9.71 -21.97
CA LEU A 129 5.07 11.15 -22.12
C LEU A 129 6.23 11.47 -23.05
N ARG A 130 7.30 10.66 -23.02
CA ARG A 130 8.48 10.87 -23.87
C ARG A 130 8.14 10.75 -25.36
N THR A 131 7.23 9.85 -25.73
CA THR A 131 6.80 9.67 -27.13
C THR A 131 6.06 10.87 -27.72
N LYS A 132 5.53 11.75 -26.86
CA LYS A 132 4.79 12.97 -27.29
C LYS A 132 5.68 14.20 -27.40
N LYS A 133 6.95 14.09 -27.00
CA LYS A 133 7.91 15.17 -26.95
C LYS A 133 8.88 15.08 -28.11
N GLU A 134 9.43 16.23 -28.50
CA GLU A 134 10.46 16.29 -29.52
C GLU A 134 11.75 15.58 -29.06
N VAL A 135 12.58 15.19 -30.04
CA VAL A 135 13.86 14.54 -29.79
C VAL A 135 14.74 15.48 -28.95
N GLY A 136 15.27 14.98 -27.83
CA GLY A 136 16.07 15.77 -26.88
C GLY A 136 15.27 16.42 -25.73
N GLU A 137 13.97 16.66 -25.88
CA GLU A 137 13.17 17.32 -24.83
C GLU A 137 12.87 16.39 -23.64
N LYS A 138 13.16 16.81 -22.41
CA LYS A 138 12.95 15.97 -21.22
C LYS A 138 11.51 16.08 -20.70
N VAL A 139 10.97 14.96 -20.20
CA VAL A 139 9.72 14.97 -19.44
C VAL A 139 9.98 15.62 -18.10
N THR A 140 9.20 16.64 -17.75
CA THR A 140 9.40 17.40 -16.51
C THR A 140 8.75 16.70 -15.32
N GLN A 141 9.23 16.98 -14.11
CA GLN A 141 8.61 16.45 -12.89
C GLN A 141 7.17 16.95 -12.71
N ALA A 142 6.88 18.17 -13.16
CA ALA A 142 5.55 18.75 -13.11
C ALA A 142 4.59 18.04 -14.08
N GLU A 143 5.01 17.70 -15.31
CA GLU A 143 4.25 16.84 -16.22
C GLU A 143 3.95 15.48 -15.59
N MET A 144 4.99 14.81 -15.06
CA MET A 144 4.81 13.53 -14.37
C MET A 144 3.82 13.65 -13.21
N PHE A 145 3.90 14.72 -12.42
CA PHE A 145 2.98 14.97 -11.32
C PHE A 145 1.54 15.14 -11.82
N ILE A 146 1.32 16.03 -12.78
CA ILE A 146 0.01 16.32 -13.36
C ILE A 146 -0.60 15.04 -13.95
N THR A 147 0.11 14.34 -14.84
CA THR A 147 -0.39 13.14 -15.53
C THR A 147 -0.75 12.01 -14.57
N THR A 148 0.03 11.80 -13.51
CA THR A 148 -0.20 10.68 -12.59
C THR A 148 -1.30 10.94 -11.55
N ARG A 149 -1.69 12.20 -11.34
CA ARG A 149 -2.76 12.59 -10.39
C ARG A 149 -4.04 12.97 -11.10
N GLN A 150 -3.99 13.42 -12.35
CA GLN A 150 -5.17 13.64 -13.18
C GLN A 150 -5.93 12.33 -13.43
N ARG A 151 -7.25 12.47 -13.54
CA ARG A 151 -8.13 11.36 -13.89
C ARG A 151 -7.96 11.08 -15.38
N ARG A 152 -7.67 9.82 -15.76
CA ARG A 152 -7.75 9.39 -17.16
C ARG A 152 -9.20 9.48 -17.63
N GLU A 153 -9.38 10.00 -18.83
CA GLU A 153 -10.66 10.05 -19.52
C GLU A 153 -11.33 8.66 -19.58
N GLY A 154 -12.65 8.61 -19.44
CA GLY A 154 -13.44 7.37 -19.43
C GLY A 154 -13.34 6.50 -18.16
N ARG A 155 -12.42 6.77 -17.23
CA ARG A 155 -12.36 6.00 -15.97
C ARG A 155 -13.41 6.49 -14.98
N LYS A 156 -14.36 5.64 -14.57
CA LYS A 156 -15.31 5.92 -13.47
C LYS A 156 -14.56 5.88 -12.12
N GLY A 157 -14.81 6.83 -11.23
CA GLY A 157 -14.17 6.89 -9.91
C GLY A 157 -14.48 8.19 -9.17
N LYS A 158 -14.03 8.27 -7.91
CA LYS A 158 -14.18 9.48 -7.09
C LYS A 158 -13.56 10.69 -7.76
N GLU A 159 -14.11 11.87 -7.49
CA GLU A 159 -13.52 13.14 -7.89
C GLU A 159 -12.15 13.35 -7.23
N LEU A 160 -11.37 14.29 -7.79
CA LEU A 160 -10.10 14.69 -7.19
C LEU A 160 -10.39 15.43 -5.90
N ASP A 161 -9.59 15.20 -4.86
CA ASP A 161 -9.63 16.05 -3.68
C ASP A 161 -9.19 17.47 -4.06
N GLU A 162 -9.83 18.45 -3.42
CA GLU A 162 -9.62 19.87 -3.70
C GLU A 162 -8.16 20.29 -3.54
N GLU A 163 -7.47 19.77 -2.51
CA GLU A 163 -6.05 20.05 -2.28
C GLU A 163 -5.19 19.59 -3.47
N THR A 164 -5.43 18.38 -3.97
CA THR A 164 -4.74 17.85 -5.16
C THR A 164 -5.11 18.62 -6.43
N HIS A 165 -6.36 19.04 -6.58
CA HIS A 165 -6.77 19.89 -7.70
C HIS A 165 -6.00 21.22 -7.69
N ASN A 166 -5.97 21.92 -6.56
CA ASN A 166 -5.27 23.19 -6.39
C ASN A 166 -3.76 23.04 -6.63
N ALA A 167 -3.15 21.95 -6.17
CA ALA A 167 -1.75 21.66 -6.44
C ALA A 167 -1.46 21.43 -7.94
N ILE A 168 -2.37 20.75 -8.66
CA ILE A 168 -2.26 20.57 -10.12
C ILE A 168 -2.38 21.93 -10.82
N VAL A 169 -3.40 22.73 -10.50
CA VAL A 169 -3.61 24.06 -11.09
C VAL A 169 -2.38 24.95 -10.89
N LYS A 170 -1.86 25.02 -9.66
CA LYS A 170 -0.64 25.77 -9.35
C LYS A 170 0.56 25.31 -10.19
N LYS A 171 0.72 24.00 -10.42
CA LYS A 171 1.81 23.45 -11.23
C LYS A 171 1.64 23.74 -12.72
N VAL A 172 0.42 23.71 -13.25
CA VAL A 172 0.11 24.08 -14.63
C VAL A 172 0.42 25.56 -14.88
N VAL A 173 -0.03 26.45 -13.97
CA VAL A 173 0.25 27.88 -14.06
C VAL A 173 1.76 28.15 -14.02
N GLN A 174 2.50 27.47 -13.15
CA GLN A 174 3.97 27.57 -13.10
C GLN A 174 4.62 27.13 -14.41
N GLN A 175 4.17 26.05 -15.05
CA GLN A 175 4.70 25.62 -16.35
C GLN A 175 4.40 26.61 -17.48
N GLY A 176 3.19 27.18 -17.50
CA GLY A 176 2.80 28.20 -18.48
C GLY A 176 3.61 29.50 -18.33
N HIS A 177 3.89 29.92 -17.10
CA HIS A 177 4.70 31.11 -16.84
C HIS A 177 6.17 30.94 -17.25
N ILE A 178 6.72 29.73 -17.15
CA ILE A 178 8.09 29.42 -17.60
C ILE A 178 8.19 29.44 -19.14
N HIS A 179 7.13 29.08 -19.87
CA HIS A 179 7.10 29.16 -21.34
C HIS A 179 6.95 30.60 -21.87
N LEU A 180 6.34 31.52 -21.10
CA LEU A 180 6.17 32.93 -21.49
C LEU A 180 7.42 33.80 -21.24
N HIS A 181 8.47 33.23 -20.63
CA HIS A 181 9.69 33.96 -20.23
C HIS A 181 10.93 33.60 -21.07
N GLN A 182 10.77 33.33 -22.37
CA GLN A 182 11.88 33.47 -23.33
C GLN A 182 11.85 34.87 -23.94
N PRO A 183 12.68 35.83 -23.48
CA PRO A 183 12.93 37.02 -24.26
C PRO A 183 13.83 36.65 -25.43
N MET A 184 13.28 36.60 -26.65
CA MET A 184 14.10 36.84 -27.83
C MET A 184 14.41 38.34 -27.90
N ILE A 185 15.47 38.75 -27.22
CA ILE A 185 16.18 39.99 -27.58
C ILE A 185 17.67 39.70 -27.64
N ARG A 186 18.21 39.87 -28.84
CA ARG A 186 19.54 40.37 -29.25
C ARG A 186 19.85 39.73 -30.61
N SER A 187 20.29 40.43 -31.63
CA SER A 187 20.53 41.86 -31.92
C SER A 187 20.83 41.87 -33.41
#